data_AF-A0AA44Z6U8-F1
#
_entry.id   AF-A0AA44Z6U8-F1
#
_cell.length_a   1.000
_cell.length_b   1.000
_cell.length_c   1.000
_cell.angle_alpha   90.00
_cell.angle_beta   90.00
_cell.angle_gamma   90.00
#
_symmetry.space_group_name_H-M   'P 1'
#
loop_
_entity.id
_entity.type
_entity.pdbx_description
1 polymer ?
#
loop_
_entity_poly.entity_id
_entity_poly.type
_entity_poly.pdbx_seq_one_letter_code
_entity_poly.pdbx_strand_id
1 'polypeptide(L)'
;MRVWRALKNTGAAMLRDGVYLLPEAQQSHEIFNEMSREISGEGGTAFVFDAETSDEEKIRPLFDRSQQYLILMESLQVCKNDLNEETAVSQLKMVRKLRRELDRIVAIDFFPGEAQAQAIFALSELEAGINRFISPGEPHAVSGLLTRLKPEDFHNRIWATRRRPWIDRLASAWLIRRFIDQDAQFLWLKDGNDCPEEAVGFDFDGATFSHIDNRVTFEVLMVRFGLTGDALNGLGMLVHYLDVGGVQPPEAAGVESVLAGLRESITDDDTLLTAACSLFDGLLTTFEMRSGHDEQNGVADAGRGKR
;
A
#
# COMPACT_ATOMS: atom_id res chain seq x y z
N MET A 1 -12.22 -33.62 -6.23
CA MET A 1 -12.28 -32.36 -7.03
C MET A 1 -11.97 -31.11 -6.21
N ARG A 2 -12.30 -31.04 -4.91
CA ARG A 2 -12.11 -29.85 -4.06
C ARG A 2 -10.63 -29.54 -3.80
N VAL A 3 -9.86 -30.55 -3.37
CA VAL A 3 -8.41 -30.43 -3.08
C VAL A 3 -7.59 -29.98 -4.28
N TRP A 4 -7.87 -30.50 -5.48
CA TRP A 4 -7.17 -30.11 -6.71
C TRP A 4 -7.36 -28.63 -7.06
N ARG A 5 -8.56 -28.08 -6.86
CA ARG A 5 -8.80 -26.64 -7.08
C ARG A 5 -8.11 -25.79 -6.03
N ALA A 6 -8.05 -26.27 -4.78
CA ALA A 6 -7.32 -25.60 -3.71
C ALA A 6 -5.81 -25.54 -4.02
N LEU A 7 -5.20 -26.66 -4.45
CA LEU A 7 -3.80 -26.74 -4.89
C LEU A 7 -3.45 -25.75 -6.00
N LYS A 8 -4.34 -25.57 -6.98
CA LYS A 8 -4.11 -24.57 -8.04
C LYS A 8 -4.05 -23.14 -7.53
N ASN A 9 -4.80 -22.81 -6.48
CA ASN A 9 -4.85 -21.46 -5.93
C ASN A 9 -3.63 -21.12 -5.06
N THR A 10 -2.80 -22.12 -4.70
CA THR A 10 -1.60 -21.91 -3.88
C THR A 10 -0.33 -21.74 -4.71
N GLY A 11 -0.44 -21.79 -6.05
CA GLY A 11 0.72 -21.74 -6.94
C GLY A 11 1.43 -23.06 -7.14
N ALA A 12 0.92 -24.17 -6.58
CA ALA A 12 1.52 -25.48 -6.71
C ALA A 12 1.56 -25.93 -8.18
N ALA A 13 2.73 -26.35 -8.63
CA ALA A 13 2.93 -26.91 -9.96
C ALA A 13 2.67 -28.41 -9.96
N MET A 14 2.03 -28.93 -11.01
CA MET A 14 1.85 -30.37 -11.18
C MET A 14 3.04 -30.94 -11.97
N LEU A 15 3.87 -31.76 -11.33
CA LEU A 15 4.98 -32.43 -12.00
C LEU A 15 4.50 -33.62 -12.83
N ARG A 16 3.56 -34.39 -12.27
CA ARG A 16 2.85 -35.51 -12.91
C ARG A 16 1.56 -35.80 -12.13
N ASP A 17 0.75 -36.73 -12.61
CA ASP A 17 -0.49 -37.09 -11.92
C ASP A 17 -0.21 -37.52 -10.46
N GLY A 18 -0.93 -36.90 -9.53
CA GLY A 18 -0.76 -37.10 -8.09
C GLY A 18 0.51 -36.51 -7.46
N VAL A 19 1.38 -35.80 -8.20
CA VAL A 19 2.62 -35.19 -7.66
C VAL A 19 2.64 -33.70 -7.91
N TYR A 20 2.69 -32.93 -6.83
CA TYR A 20 2.70 -31.48 -6.84
C TYR A 20 3.96 -30.94 -6.18
N LEU A 21 4.43 -29.81 -6.68
CA LEU A 21 5.62 -29.12 -6.21
C LEU A 21 5.26 -27.70 -5.77
N LEU A 22 5.87 -27.24 -4.69
CA LEU A 22 5.92 -25.85 -4.29
C LEU A 22 7.38 -25.50 -3.99
N PRO A 23 7.87 -24.30 -4.39
CA PRO A 23 9.17 -23.84 -3.96
C PRO A 23 9.19 -23.66 -2.44
N GLU A 24 10.37 -23.81 -1.86
CA GLU A 24 10.55 -23.62 -0.42
C GLU A 24 10.22 -22.17 -0.03
N ALA A 25 9.18 -22.03 0.79
CA ALA A 25 8.76 -20.78 1.40
C ALA A 25 8.08 -21.12 2.74
N GLN A 26 8.04 -20.16 3.65
CA GLN A 26 7.54 -20.38 5.01
C GLN A 26 6.10 -20.95 5.04
N GLN A 27 5.27 -20.59 4.05
CA GLN A 27 3.88 -21.05 3.95
C GLN A 27 3.73 -22.37 3.16
N SER A 28 4.71 -22.77 2.34
CA SER A 28 4.59 -23.92 1.43
C SER A 28 4.34 -25.23 2.18
N HIS A 29 5.05 -25.44 3.28
CA HIS A 29 4.88 -26.61 4.15
C HIS A 29 3.51 -26.67 4.79
N GLU A 30 3.03 -25.54 5.32
CA GLU A 30 1.74 -25.47 6.00
C GLU A 30 0.60 -25.80 5.03
N ILE A 31 0.67 -25.24 3.82
CA ILE A 31 -0.27 -25.49 2.72
C ILE A 31 -0.35 -27.00 2.40
N PHE A 32 0.79 -27.65 2.16
CA PHE A 32 0.80 -29.08 1.84
C PHE A 32 0.40 -29.97 3.01
N ASN A 33 0.75 -29.61 4.25
CA ASN A 33 0.32 -30.34 5.45
C ASN A 33 -1.20 -30.21 5.70
N GLU A 34 -1.80 -29.05 5.44
CA GLU A 34 -3.24 -28.88 5.47
C GLU A 34 -3.94 -29.75 4.43
N MET A 35 -3.45 -29.74 3.19
CA MET A 35 -4.00 -30.57 2.11
C MET A 35 -3.84 -32.07 2.39
N SER A 36 -2.71 -32.49 2.94
CA SER A 36 -2.50 -33.89 3.35
C SER A 36 -3.50 -34.33 4.42
N ARG A 37 -3.84 -33.45 5.36
CA ARG A 37 -4.87 -33.70 6.37
C ARG A 37 -6.27 -33.79 5.75
N GLU A 38 -6.62 -32.90 4.82
CA GLU A 38 -7.90 -32.95 4.10
C GLU A 38 -8.06 -34.25 3.31
N ILE A 39 -7.03 -34.64 2.54
CA ILE A 39 -7.03 -35.90 1.77
C ILE A 39 -7.19 -37.11 2.68
N SER A 40 -6.46 -37.14 3.80
CA SER A 40 -6.54 -38.25 4.77
C SER A 40 -7.91 -38.30 5.46
N GLY A 41 -8.52 -37.14 5.74
CA GLY A 41 -9.86 -37.02 6.32
C GLY A 41 -10.97 -37.54 5.40
N GLU A 42 -10.79 -37.47 4.07
CA GLU A 42 -11.68 -38.06 3.08
C GLU A 42 -11.39 -39.55 2.78
N GLY A 43 -10.46 -40.17 3.52
CA GLY A 43 -10.07 -41.58 3.34
C GLY A 43 -9.04 -41.83 2.24
N GLY A 44 -8.41 -40.78 1.71
CA GLY A 44 -7.30 -40.85 0.77
C GLY A 44 -5.94 -41.02 1.46
N THR A 45 -4.87 -41.02 0.66
CA THR A 45 -3.48 -41.06 1.15
C THR A 45 -2.68 -39.94 0.49
N ALA A 46 -1.96 -39.18 1.30
CA ALA A 46 -1.06 -38.13 0.86
C ALA A 46 0.20 -38.12 1.74
N PHE A 47 1.32 -37.71 1.16
CA PHE A 47 2.59 -37.58 1.85
C PHE A 47 3.23 -36.26 1.42
N VAL A 48 3.87 -35.59 2.37
CA VAL A 48 4.61 -34.34 2.16
C VAL A 48 6.08 -34.64 2.40
N PHE A 49 6.95 -34.26 1.46
CA PHE A 49 8.38 -34.49 1.53
C PHE A 49 9.13 -33.23 1.13
N ASP A 50 10.28 -33.04 1.75
CA ASP A 50 11.26 -32.03 1.35
C ASP A 50 12.18 -32.65 0.31
N ALA A 51 12.44 -31.89 -0.75
CA ALA A 51 13.25 -32.36 -1.85
C ALA A 51 14.13 -31.23 -2.39
N GLU A 52 15.42 -31.53 -2.52
CA GLU A 52 16.38 -30.69 -3.23
C GLU A 52 16.50 -31.17 -4.69
N THR A 53 16.78 -30.25 -5.61
CA THR A 53 16.96 -30.58 -7.03
C THR A 53 18.16 -29.86 -7.61
N SER A 54 18.97 -30.58 -8.38
CA SER A 54 20.03 -30.00 -9.21
C SER A 54 19.54 -29.56 -10.60
N ASP A 55 18.29 -29.88 -10.95
CA ASP A 55 17.67 -29.59 -12.25
C ASP A 55 16.70 -28.39 -12.16
N GLU A 56 17.07 -27.32 -11.45
CA GLU A 56 16.22 -26.14 -11.25
C GLU A 56 15.70 -25.57 -12.58
N GLU A 57 16.53 -25.53 -13.62
CA GLU A 57 16.17 -25.03 -14.96
C GLU A 57 14.99 -25.77 -15.61
N LYS A 58 14.76 -27.05 -15.24
CA LYS A 58 13.63 -27.84 -15.76
C LYS A 58 12.36 -27.68 -14.93
N ILE A 59 12.50 -27.35 -13.65
CA ILE A 59 11.40 -27.25 -12.69
C ILE A 59 10.86 -25.82 -12.61
N ARG A 60 11.75 -24.82 -12.63
CA ARG A 60 11.39 -23.40 -12.52
C ARG A 60 10.34 -22.94 -13.55
N PRO A 61 10.37 -23.37 -14.84
CA PRO A 61 9.34 -23.01 -15.81
C PRO A 61 7.92 -23.45 -15.43
N LEU A 62 7.76 -24.46 -14.55
CA LEU A 62 6.44 -24.89 -14.07
C LEU A 62 5.77 -23.84 -13.17
N PHE A 63 6.54 -22.89 -12.65
CA PHE A 63 6.08 -21.79 -11.80
C PHE A 63 5.95 -20.46 -12.55
N ASP A 64 6.13 -20.45 -13.88
CA ASP A 64 5.99 -19.24 -14.68
C ASP A 64 4.58 -18.65 -14.56
N ARG A 65 4.51 -17.33 -14.38
CA ARG A 65 3.28 -16.52 -14.30
C ARG A 65 3.17 -15.50 -15.43
N SER A 66 4.10 -15.50 -16.39
CA SER A 66 4.15 -14.54 -17.49
C SER A 66 2.83 -14.41 -18.25
N GLN A 67 2.14 -15.53 -18.50
CA GLN A 67 0.84 -15.50 -19.18
C GLN A 67 -0.27 -14.82 -18.35
N GLN A 68 -0.27 -15.00 -17.03
CA GLN A 68 -1.25 -14.35 -16.14
C GLN A 68 -1.01 -12.83 -16.10
N TYR A 69 0.27 -12.42 -16.01
CA TYR A 69 0.64 -11.02 -16.11
C TYR A 69 0.27 -10.42 -17.47
N LEU A 70 0.45 -11.15 -18.57
CA LEU A 70 0.05 -10.69 -19.91
C LEU A 70 -1.45 -10.40 -20.00
N ILE A 71 -2.30 -11.30 -19.49
CA ILE A 71 -3.76 -11.10 -19.46
C ILE A 71 -4.15 -9.89 -18.59
N LEU A 72 -3.48 -9.73 -17.44
CA LEU A 72 -3.69 -8.58 -16.56
C LEU A 72 -3.29 -7.27 -17.27
N MET A 73 -2.16 -7.27 -17.97
CA MET A 73 -1.67 -6.13 -18.74
C MET A 73 -2.62 -5.72 -19.85
N GLU A 74 -3.23 -6.67 -20.58
CA GLU A 74 -4.28 -6.37 -21.56
C GLU A 74 -5.47 -5.65 -20.91
N SER A 75 -5.90 -6.12 -19.73
CA SER A 75 -7.00 -5.49 -18.99
C SER A 75 -6.65 -4.09 -18.47
N LEU A 76 -5.42 -3.90 -17.99
CA LEU A 76 -4.89 -2.59 -17.58
C LEU A 76 -4.86 -1.62 -18.76
N GLN A 77 -4.43 -2.08 -19.94
CA GLN A 77 -4.36 -1.24 -21.13
C GLN A 77 -5.75 -0.80 -21.60
N VAL A 78 -6.76 -1.66 -21.51
CA VAL A 78 -8.16 -1.30 -21.81
C VAL A 78 -8.62 -0.19 -20.87
N CYS A 79 -8.46 -0.35 -19.55
CA CYS A 79 -8.82 0.69 -18.58
C CYS A 79 -8.07 2.00 -18.82
N LYS A 80 -6.78 1.93 -19.16
CA LYS A 80 -5.95 3.11 -19.48
C LYS A 80 -6.44 3.86 -20.71
N ASN A 81 -6.84 3.14 -21.76
CA ASN A 81 -7.37 3.74 -22.99
C ASN A 81 -8.74 4.41 -22.78
N ASP A 82 -9.55 3.87 -21.87
CA ASP A 82 -10.89 4.38 -21.55
C ASP A 82 -10.86 5.51 -20.50
N LEU A 83 -9.71 5.82 -19.90
CA LEU A 83 -9.58 6.78 -18.82
C LEU A 83 -9.72 8.23 -19.30
N ASN A 84 -10.73 8.93 -18.82
CA ASN A 84 -10.98 10.36 -19.03
C ASN A 84 -11.79 10.95 -17.85
N GLU A 85 -12.11 12.24 -17.91
CA GLU A 85 -12.82 12.97 -16.85
C GLU A 85 -14.18 12.37 -16.49
N GLU A 86 -14.93 11.86 -17.48
CA GLU A 86 -16.25 11.25 -17.26
C GLU A 86 -16.14 9.82 -16.70
N THR A 87 -15.10 9.07 -17.08
CA THR A 87 -14.96 7.66 -16.75
C THR A 87 -14.17 7.39 -15.46
N ALA A 88 -13.33 8.32 -15.01
CA ALA A 88 -12.40 8.13 -13.89
C ALA A 88 -13.07 7.56 -12.62
N VAL A 89 -14.19 8.15 -12.18
CA VAL A 89 -14.92 7.68 -10.99
C VAL A 89 -15.48 6.26 -11.19
N SER A 90 -15.99 5.95 -12.38
CA SER A 90 -16.54 4.63 -12.69
C SER A 90 -15.47 3.53 -12.80
N GLN A 91 -14.24 3.91 -13.20
CA GLN A 91 -13.10 3.01 -13.34
C GLN A 91 -12.52 2.56 -11.98
N LEU A 92 -12.77 3.30 -10.88
CA LEU A 92 -12.30 2.93 -9.53
C LEU A 92 -12.62 1.48 -9.16
N LYS A 93 -13.84 1.02 -9.45
CA LYS A 93 -14.26 -0.35 -9.13
C LYS A 93 -13.48 -1.38 -9.94
N MET A 94 -13.19 -1.08 -11.20
CA MET A 94 -12.43 -1.96 -12.08
C MET A 94 -10.97 -2.01 -11.65
N VAL A 95 -10.35 -0.87 -11.36
CA VAL A 95 -8.95 -0.81 -10.91
C VAL A 95 -8.76 -1.52 -9.57
N ARG A 96 -9.69 -1.37 -8.61
CA ARG A 96 -9.69 -2.18 -7.37
C ARG A 96 -9.84 -3.69 -7.62
N LYS A 97 -10.45 -4.10 -8.73
CA LYS A 97 -10.51 -5.52 -9.14
C LYS A 97 -9.17 -5.97 -9.71
N LEU A 98 -8.56 -5.18 -10.59
CA LEU A 98 -7.26 -5.46 -11.21
C LEU A 98 -6.14 -5.51 -10.16
N ARG A 99 -6.16 -4.64 -9.15
CA ARG A 99 -5.26 -4.71 -7.98
C ARG A 99 -5.34 -6.04 -7.25
N ARG A 100 -6.55 -6.46 -6.88
CA ARG A 100 -6.76 -7.77 -6.22
C ARG A 100 -6.34 -8.94 -7.09
N GLU A 101 -6.44 -8.81 -8.41
CA GLU A 101 -5.98 -9.84 -9.35
C GLU A 101 -4.45 -9.87 -9.41
N LEU A 102 -3.78 -8.71 -9.48
CA LEU A 102 -2.33 -8.59 -9.38
C LEU A 102 -1.80 -9.19 -8.07
N ASP A 103 -2.38 -8.80 -6.93
CA ASP A 103 -1.96 -9.28 -5.61
C ASP A 103 -2.06 -10.81 -5.50
N ARG A 104 -3.09 -11.41 -6.12
CA ARG A 104 -3.25 -12.87 -6.19
C ARG A 104 -2.16 -13.53 -7.02
N ILE A 105 -1.80 -12.95 -8.16
CA ILE A 105 -0.73 -13.50 -9.02
C ILE A 105 0.61 -13.39 -8.28
N VAL A 106 0.91 -12.22 -7.69
CA VAL A 106 2.13 -11.97 -6.92
C VAL A 106 2.25 -12.93 -5.74
N ALA A 107 1.16 -13.21 -5.02
CA ALA A 107 1.16 -14.15 -3.88
C ALA A 107 1.57 -15.58 -4.25
N ILE A 108 1.47 -15.96 -5.54
CA ILE A 108 1.83 -17.29 -6.04
C ILE A 108 2.97 -17.27 -7.07
N ASP A 109 3.66 -16.13 -7.18
CA ASP A 109 4.84 -15.93 -8.02
C ASP A 109 6.11 -16.06 -7.17
N PHE A 110 6.67 -17.26 -7.17
CA PHE A 110 7.87 -17.58 -6.41
C PHE A 110 9.16 -17.07 -7.07
N PHE A 111 9.09 -16.62 -8.32
CA PHE A 111 10.25 -16.23 -9.11
C PHE A 111 9.96 -14.92 -9.85
N PRO A 112 9.82 -13.80 -9.11
CA PRO A 112 9.45 -12.52 -9.70
C PRO A 112 10.44 -12.09 -10.79
N GLY A 113 9.90 -11.53 -11.87
CA GLY A 113 10.67 -11.09 -13.05
C GLY A 113 10.10 -9.82 -13.68
N GLU A 114 10.54 -9.52 -14.90
CA GLU A 114 10.17 -8.28 -15.60
C GLU A 114 8.65 -8.14 -15.81
N ALA A 115 7.95 -9.24 -16.10
CA ALA A 115 6.50 -9.23 -16.30
C ALA A 115 5.75 -8.76 -15.05
N GLN A 116 6.18 -9.18 -13.86
CA GLN A 116 5.61 -8.73 -12.59
C GLN A 116 5.89 -7.24 -12.39
N ALA A 117 7.13 -6.80 -12.57
CA ALA A 117 7.53 -5.41 -12.40
C ALA A 117 6.74 -4.47 -13.33
N GLN A 118 6.56 -4.88 -14.60
CA GLN A 118 5.76 -4.15 -15.58
C GLN A 118 4.29 -4.05 -15.16
N ALA A 119 3.69 -5.14 -14.65
CA ALA A 119 2.31 -5.14 -14.21
C ALA A 119 2.08 -4.26 -12.96
N ILE A 120 3.00 -4.31 -11.99
CA ILE A 120 2.97 -3.43 -10.81
C ILE A 120 3.04 -1.97 -11.26
N PHE A 121 4.01 -1.63 -12.10
CA PHE A 121 4.20 -0.27 -12.59
C PHE A 121 2.97 0.23 -13.37
N ALA A 122 2.46 -0.56 -14.31
CA ALA A 122 1.32 -0.19 -15.13
C ALA A 122 0.04 0.04 -14.31
N LEU A 123 -0.19 -0.77 -13.28
CA LEU A 123 -1.35 -0.58 -12.39
C LEU A 123 -1.19 0.66 -11.51
N SER A 124 0.00 0.90 -10.94
CA SER A 124 0.25 2.12 -10.17
C SER A 124 0.12 3.40 -11.00
N GLU A 125 0.59 3.40 -12.25
CA GLU A 125 0.39 4.50 -13.20
C GLU A 125 -1.09 4.76 -13.51
N LEU A 126 -1.89 3.70 -13.64
CA LEU A 126 -3.33 3.81 -13.88
C LEU A 126 -4.07 4.35 -12.65
N GLU A 127 -3.73 3.88 -11.44
CA GLU A 127 -4.28 4.38 -10.18
C GLU A 127 -3.98 5.87 -10.00
N ALA A 128 -2.73 6.29 -10.21
CA ALA A 128 -2.34 7.69 -10.18
C ALA A 128 -3.09 8.53 -11.23
N GLY A 129 -3.25 7.99 -12.45
CA GLY A 129 -4.02 8.65 -13.51
C GLY A 129 -5.48 8.90 -13.13
N ILE A 130 -6.13 7.94 -12.49
CA ILE A 130 -7.52 8.06 -12.01
C ILE A 130 -7.61 9.11 -10.90
N ASN A 131 -6.69 9.08 -9.93
CA ASN A 131 -6.71 10.03 -8.82
C ASN A 131 -6.54 11.48 -9.30
N ARG A 132 -5.71 11.73 -10.33
CA ARG A 132 -5.59 13.07 -10.95
C ARG A 132 -6.91 13.63 -11.49
N PHE A 133 -7.81 12.77 -11.99
CA PHE A 133 -9.13 13.21 -12.45
C PHE A 133 -10.12 13.44 -11.29
N ILE A 134 -10.02 12.65 -10.22
CA ILE A 134 -10.94 12.71 -9.07
C ILE A 134 -10.57 13.85 -8.11
N SER A 135 -9.27 14.08 -7.93
CA SER A 135 -8.68 15.13 -7.12
C SER A 135 -7.73 15.98 -7.98
N PRO A 136 -8.27 16.93 -8.78
CA PRO A 136 -7.42 17.79 -9.60
C PRO A 136 -6.46 18.60 -8.70
N GLY A 137 -5.17 18.47 -8.98
CA GLY A 137 -4.10 19.15 -8.25
C GLY A 137 -3.37 18.31 -7.21
N GLU A 138 -3.31 16.99 -7.32
CA GLU A 138 -2.26 16.20 -6.64
C GLU A 138 -0.90 16.46 -7.31
N PRO A 139 0.19 16.59 -6.54
CA PRO A 139 1.51 16.85 -7.13
C PRO A 139 2.02 15.68 -7.98
N HIS A 140 2.85 16.02 -8.96
CA HIS A 140 3.63 15.04 -9.71
C HIS A 140 4.84 14.63 -8.88
N ALA A 141 5.08 13.33 -8.78
CA ALA A 141 6.29 12.84 -8.16
C ALA A 141 7.52 13.30 -8.96
N VAL A 142 8.45 13.95 -8.27
CA VAL A 142 9.75 14.36 -8.84
C VAL A 142 10.81 13.40 -8.35
N SER A 143 11.72 12.95 -9.21
CA SER A 143 12.83 12.12 -8.74
C SER A 143 13.85 12.97 -7.98
N GLY A 144 14.28 12.50 -6.79
CA GLY A 144 15.12 13.31 -5.92
C GLY A 144 15.70 12.58 -4.72
N LEU A 145 16.86 13.04 -4.26
CA LEU A 145 17.48 12.53 -3.02
C LEU A 145 16.78 13.12 -1.80
N LEU A 146 16.41 12.25 -0.86
CA LEU A 146 15.82 12.65 0.43
C LEU A 146 16.92 12.90 1.47
N THR A 147 17.34 14.16 1.61
CA THR A 147 18.24 14.58 2.70
C THR A 147 17.47 14.84 3.99
N ARG A 148 18.04 14.38 5.11
CA ARG A 148 17.49 14.61 6.45
C ARG A 148 17.58 16.08 6.85
N LEU A 149 16.51 16.59 7.44
CA LEU A 149 16.34 17.93 7.96
C LEU A 149 16.18 17.89 9.48
N LYS A 150 16.37 19.05 10.12
CA LYS A 150 16.13 19.21 11.56
C LYS A 150 14.75 19.84 11.77
N PRO A 151 13.89 19.27 12.64
CA PRO A 151 12.60 19.89 12.97
C PRO A 151 12.73 21.33 13.47
N GLU A 152 13.82 21.64 14.19
CA GLU A 152 14.08 22.98 14.76
C GLU A 152 14.08 24.10 13.71
N ASP A 153 14.48 23.80 12.47
CA ASP A 153 14.53 24.76 11.37
C ASP A 153 13.11 25.10 10.83
N PHE A 154 12.10 24.36 11.28
CA PHE A 154 10.73 24.42 10.79
C PHE A 154 9.70 24.73 11.88
N HIS A 155 10.12 25.12 13.08
CA HIS A 155 9.20 25.52 14.16
C HIS A 155 8.59 26.90 13.93
N ASN A 156 7.35 27.10 14.37
CA ASN A 156 6.59 28.35 14.28
C ASN A 156 6.49 28.88 12.85
N ARG A 157 6.31 27.99 11.87
CA ARG A 157 6.21 28.36 10.46
C ARG A 157 4.76 28.44 10.01
N ILE A 158 4.55 29.19 8.93
CA ILE A 158 3.34 29.10 8.13
C ILE A 158 3.57 28.00 7.12
N TRP A 159 2.73 26.98 7.14
CA TRP A 159 2.73 25.85 6.21
C TRP A 159 1.60 26.02 5.22
N ALA A 160 1.88 25.95 3.92
CA ALA A 160 0.89 26.22 2.90
C ALA A 160 0.60 24.99 2.05
N THR A 161 -0.68 24.76 1.73
CA THR A 161 -1.11 23.74 0.75
C THR A 161 -2.43 24.16 0.10
N ARG A 162 -2.89 23.43 -0.91
CA ARG A 162 -4.15 23.76 -1.60
C ARG A 162 -5.35 23.52 -0.67
N ARG A 163 -6.31 24.45 -0.72
CA ARG A 163 -7.61 24.38 -0.03
C ARG A 163 -8.40 23.14 -0.44
N ARG A 164 -9.38 22.75 0.38
CA ARG A 164 -10.12 21.49 0.26
C ARG A 164 -9.19 20.28 0.28
N PRO A 165 -8.31 20.16 1.29
CA PRO A 165 -7.27 19.14 1.34
C PRO A 165 -7.86 17.73 1.30
N TRP A 166 -7.12 16.83 0.65
CA TRP A 166 -7.43 15.40 0.64
C TRP A 166 -6.45 14.64 1.52
N ILE A 167 -6.41 13.31 1.38
CA ILE A 167 -5.90 12.39 2.40
C ILE A 167 -4.43 12.67 2.73
N ASP A 168 -3.55 12.79 1.72
CA ASP A 168 -2.13 13.07 1.98
C ASP A 168 -1.90 14.48 2.56
N ARG A 169 -2.65 15.50 2.12
CA ARG A 169 -2.58 16.86 2.71
C ARG A 169 -3.00 16.88 4.18
N LEU A 170 -4.12 16.23 4.49
CA LEU A 170 -4.65 16.17 5.86
C LEU A 170 -3.70 15.38 6.76
N ALA A 171 -3.20 14.25 6.29
CA ALA A 171 -2.23 13.44 7.03
C ALA A 171 -0.91 14.17 7.23
N SER A 172 -0.40 14.84 6.19
CA SER A 172 0.83 15.65 6.24
C SER A 172 0.69 16.81 7.21
N ALA A 173 -0.44 17.54 7.17
CA ALA A 173 -0.72 18.62 8.11
C ALA A 173 -0.81 18.13 9.57
N TRP A 174 -1.44 16.97 9.80
CA TRP A 174 -1.44 16.33 11.12
C TRP A 174 -0.02 15.94 11.56
N LEU A 175 0.77 15.33 10.68
CA LEU A 175 2.14 14.90 10.97
C LEU A 175 3.03 16.10 11.32
N ILE A 176 2.91 17.18 10.56
CA ILE A 176 3.58 18.46 10.81
C ILE A 176 3.23 18.95 12.20
N ARG A 177 1.94 19.13 12.50
CA ARG A 177 1.48 19.65 13.79
C ARG A 177 1.90 18.76 14.97
N ARG A 178 1.97 17.45 14.77
CA ARG A 178 2.25 16.51 15.87
C ARG A 178 3.73 16.30 16.15
N PHE A 179 4.57 16.24 15.10
CA PHE A 179 5.96 15.77 15.23
C PHE A 179 7.02 16.76 14.74
N ILE A 180 6.64 17.78 13.96
CA ILE A 180 7.59 18.69 13.32
C ILE A 180 7.46 20.09 13.88
N ASP A 181 6.27 20.67 13.87
CA ASP A 181 5.99 22.05 14.25
C ASP A 181 4.65 22.13 15.02
N GLN A 182 4.71 22.09 16.35
CA GLN A 182 3.53 22.06 17.21
C GLN A 182 2.66 23.31 17.12
N ASP A 183 3.28 24.44 16.77
CA ASP A 183 2.65 25.75 16.64
C ASP A 183 2.38 26.12 15.16
N ALA A 184 2.42 25.13 14.26
CA ALA A 184 2.20 25.31 12.83
C ALA A 184 0.88 26.03 12.52
N GLN A 185 0.98 27.09 11.73
CA GLN A 185 -0.17 27.77 11.13
C GLN A 185 -0.35 27.30 9.69
N PHE A 186 -1.58 26.99 9.29
CA PHE A 186 -1.86 26.51 7.94
C PHE A 186 -2.46 27.61 7.06
N LEU A 187 -1.94 27.72 5.84
CA LEU A 187 -2.44 28.61 4.80
C LEU A 187 -3.04 27.78 3.66
N TRP A 188 -4.35 27.91 3.46
CA TRP A 188 -5.11 27.18 2.44
C TRP A 188 -5.20 27.97 1.13
N LEU A 189 -4.40 27.56 0.15
CA LEU A 189 -4.22 28.26 -1.12
C LEU A 189 -5.30 27.90 -2.14
N LYS A 190 -5.66 28.84 -3.01
CA LYS A 190 -6.51 28.54 -4.18
C LYS A 190 -5.69 27.81 -5.26
N ASP A 191 -4.47 28.28 -5.52
CA ASP A 191 -3.49 27.69 -6.42
C ASP A 191 -2.14 27.50 -5.69
N GLY A 192 -1.38 26.45 -6.01
CA GLY A 192 -0.07 26.23 -5.40
C GLY A 192 0.95 27.32 -5.75
N ASN A 193 0.78 27.96 -6.92
CA ASN A 193 1.61 29.10 -7.33
C ASN A 193 1.38 30.36 -6.49
N ASP A 194 0.31 30.41 -5.70
CA ASP A 194 0.01 31.53 -4.79
C ASP A 194 0.77 31.42 -3.45
N CYS A 195 1.63 30.40 -3.28
CA CYS A 195 2.39 30.19 -2.04
C CYS A 195 3.40 31.34 -1.80
N PRO A 196 3.31 32.07 -0.67
CA PRO A 196 4.30 33.09 -0.31
C PRO A 196 5.69 32.49 -0.10
N GLU A 197 6.75 33.25 -0.38
CA GLU A 197 8.15 32.80 -0.21
C GLU A 197 8.47 32.46 1.26
N GLU A 198 7.83 33.14 2.21
CA GLU A 198 8.07 32.93 3.64
C GLU A 198 7.38 31.67 4.18
N ALA A 199 6.39 31.12 3.45
CA ALA A 199 5.65 29.94 3.84
C ALA A 199 6.33 28.66 3.36
N VAL A 200 6.19 27.59 4.14
CA VAL A 200 6.70 26.26 3.81
C VAL A 200 5.60 25.52 3.05
N GLY A 201 5.72 25.50 1.71
CA GLY A 201 4.78 24.80 0.85
C GLY A 201 4.90 23.28 0.99
N PHE A 202 3.76 22.59 1.02
CA PHE A 202 3.70 21.13 0.95
C PHE A 202 2.55 20.61 0.06
N ASP A 203 2.77 19.46 -0.56
CA ASP A 203 1.80 18.70 -1.35
C ASP A 203 1.19 19.47 -2.55
N PHE A 204 2.04 20.12 -3.32
CA PHE A 204 1.73 20.64 -4.65
C PHE A 204 3.02 20.74 -5.49
N ASP A 205 2.87 20.94 -6.79
CA ASP A 205 4.01 21.07 -7.71
C ASP A 205 4.85 22.30 -7.36
N GLY A 206 6.15 22.11 -7.14
CA GLY A 206 7.07 23.17 -6.73
C GLY A 206 7.12 23.47 -5.22
N ALA A 207 6.33 22.76 -4.41
CA ALA A 207 6.38 22.86 -2.95
C ALA A 207 7.74 22.41 -2.36
N THR A 208 8.05 22.87 -1.14
CA THR A 208 9.26 22.43 -0.41
C THR A 208 9.21 20.94 -0.07
N PHE A 209 8.01 20.44 0.21
CA PHE A 209 7.71 19.02 0.40
C PHE A 209 6.65 18.60 -0.60
N SER A 210 6.93 17.57 -1.39
CA SER A 210 6.01 17.08 -2.41
C SER A 210 6.31 15.60 -2.65
N HIS A 211 5.60 14.96 -3.57
CA HIS A 211 5.83 13.56 -3.90
C HIS A 211 7.24 13.38 -4.47
N ILE A 212 7.96 12.36 -3.98
CA ILE A 212 9.31 12.03 -4.45
C ILE A 212 9.36 10.55 -4.80
N ASP A 213 9.74 10.26 -6.05
CA ASP A 213 9.71 8.92 -6.63
C ASP A 213 8.34 8.23 -6.41
N ASN A 214 8.29 7.19 -5.56
CA ASN A 214 7.07 6.45 -5.25
C ASN A 214 6.55 6.75 -3.84
N ARG A 215 6.88 7.92 -3.28
CA ARG A 215 6.49 8.34 -1.93
C ARG A 215 5.56 9.54 -1.99
N VAL A 216 4.47 9.47 -1.23
CA VAL A 216 3.55 10.60 -1.02
C VAL A 216 4.17 11.63 -0.08
N THR A 217 3.61 12.84 0.02
CA THR A 217 4.19 13.93 0.83
C THR A 217 4.34 13.52 2.30
N PHE A 218 3.38 12.76 2.85
CA PHE A 218 3.45 12.24 4.22
C PHE A 218 4.71 11.38 4.44
N GLU A 219 5.00 10.45 3.52
CA GLU A 219 6.17 9.57 3.60
C GLU A 219 7.47 10.37 3.39
N VAL A 220 7.46 11.37 2.51
CA VAL A 220 8.58 12.28 2.31
C VAL A 220 8.90 13.04 3.60
N LEU A 221 7.88 13.56 4.29
CA LEU A 221 8.04 14.22 5.59
C LEU A 221 8.62 13.26 6.63
N MET A 222 8.09 12.03 6.73
CA MET A 222 8.63 11.01 7.64
C MET A 222 10.12 10.77 7.40
N VAL A 223 10.53 10.56 6.15
CA VAL A 223 11.94 10.30 5.82
C VAL A 223 12.80 11.52 6.09
N ARG A 224 12.38 12.72 5.64
CA ARG A 224 13.18 13.94 5.77
C ARG A 224 13.35 14.37 7.23
N PHE A 225 12.36 14.16 8.09
CA PHE A 225 12.51 14.46 9.52
C PHE A 225 12.98 13.26 10.35
N GLY A 226 13.13 12.09 9.71
CA GLY A 226 13.57 10.85 10.35
C GLY A 226 12.59 10.39 11.44
N LEU A 227 11.30 10.49 11.15
CA LEU A 227 10.22 9.98 11.97
C LEU A 227 10.06 8.49 11.69
N THR A 228 10.40 7.67 12.68
CA THR A 228 10.45 6.20 12.56
C THR A 228 9.59 5.56 13.64
N GLY A 229 8.92 4.47 13.31
CA GLY A 229 8.20 3.63 14.26
C GLY A 229 7.11 2.84 13.55
N ASP A 230 6.84 1.62 14.03
CA ASP A 230 5.93 0.68 13.34
C ASP A 230 4.52 1.25 13.20
N ALA A 231 4.05 1.98 14.22
CA ALA A 231 2.75 2.62 14.17
C ALA A 231 2.66 3.72 13.10
N LEU A 232 3.72 4.54 12.99
CA LEU A 232 3.78 5.60 11.99
C LEU A 232 3.99 5.04 10.58
N ASN A 233 4.72 3.93 10.44
CA ASN A 233 4.85 3.19 9.18
C ASN A 233 3.51 2.62 8.73
N GLY A 234 2.71 2.05 9.66
CA GLY A 234 1.35 1.59 9.37
C GLY A 234 0.43 2.70 8.86
N LEU A 235 0.50 3.88 9.48
CA LEU A 235 -0.15 5.08 8.96
C LEU A 235 0.37 5.49 7.58
N GLY A 236 1.69 5.46 7.36
CA GLY A 236 2.29 5.75 6.07
C GLY A 236 1.75 4.86 4.95
N MET A 237 1.62 3.55 5.20
CA MET A 237 1.03 2.60 4.25
C MET A 237 -0.45 2.91 3.97
N LEU A 238 -1.21 3.30 4.99
CA LEU A 238 -2.60 3.71 4.86
C LEU A 238 -2.75 4.97 4.01
N VAL A 239 -1.98 6.01 4.30
CA VAL A 239 -2.01 7.28 3.56
C VAL A 239 -1.58 7.05 2.12
N HIS A 240 -0.47 6.32 1.91
CA HIS A 240 0.01 5.94 0.58
C HIS A 240 -1.07 5.24 -0.24
N TYR A 241 -1.71 4.20 0.32
CA TYR A 241 -2.77 3.49 -0.39
C TYR A 241 -3.95 4.38 -0.75
N LEU A 242 -4.34 5.26 0.16
CA LEU A 242 -5.49 6.13 -0.03
C LEU A 242 -5.22 7.27 -1.01
N ASP A 243 -3.97 7.65 -1.20
CA ASP A 243 -3.57 8.78 -2.04
C ASP A 243 -3.08 8.36 -3.43
N VAL A 244 -2.30 7.28 -3.54
CA VAL A 244 -1.74 6.80 -4.83
C VAL A 244 -2.03 5.33 -5.14
N GLY A 245 -2.70 4.60 -4.24
CA GLY A 245 -3.03 3.19 -4.43
C GLY A 245 -1.94 2.22 -3.96
N GLY A 246 -2.00 0.97 -4.41
CA GLY A 246 -1.10 -0.10 -3.93
C GLY A 246 -1.77 -1.17 -3.07
N VAL A 247 -1.02 -1.74 -2.12
CA VAL A 247 -1.52 -2.81 -1.23
C VAL A 247 -2.50 -2.22 -0.22
N GLN A 248 -3.75 -2.65 -0.27
CA GLN A 248 -4.84 -2.09 0.55
C GLN A 248 -4.72 -2.49 2.03
N PRO A 249 -4.57 -1.53 2.96
CA PRO A 249 -4.68 -1.82 4.39
C PRO A 249 -6.12 -2.12 4.80
N PRO A 250 -6.34 -2.96 5.83
CA PRO A 250 -7.69 -3.30 6.29
C PRO A 250 -8.56 -2.09 6.65
N GLU A 251 -7.95 -1.02 7.15
CA GLU A 251 -8.61 0.21 7.60
C GLU A 251 -9.07 1.10 6.44
N ALA A 252 -8.50 0.92 5.24
CA ALA A 252 -8.59 1.90 4.16
C ALA A 252 -10.01 2.28 3.78
N ALA A 253 -10.89 1.30 3.56
CA ALA A 253 -12.26 1.58 3.13
C ALA A 253 -13.06 2.39 4.19
N GLY A 254 -12.83 2.11 5.47
CA GLY A 254 -13.48 2.83 6.57
C GLY A 254 -12.95 4.26 6.69
N VAL A 255 -11.62 4.42 6.65
CA VAL A 255 -10.95 5.72 6.75
C VAL A 255 -11.30 6.61 5.57
N GLU A 256 -11.27 6.07 4.34
CA GLU A 256 -11.70 6.76 3.11
C GLU A 256 -13.13 7.29 3.26
N SER A 257 -14.06 6.44 3.70
CA SER A 257 -15.48 6.81 3.84
C SER A 257 -15.69 7.92 4.87
N VAL A 258 -14.97 7.86 6.00
CA VAL A 258 -15.04 8.89 7.05
C VAL A 258 -14.45 10.20 6.56
N LEU A 259 -13.25 10.19 5.97
CA LEU A 259 -12.60 11.41 5.45
C LEU A 259 -13.41 12.06 4.32
N ALA A 260 -14.01 11.25 3.44
CA ALA A 260 -14.93 11.74 2.41
C ALA A 260 -16.13 12.47 3.02
N GLY A 261 -16.78 11.86 4.02
CA GLY A 261 -17.91 12.47 4.72
C GLY A 261 -17.52 13.74 5.46
N LEU A 262 -16.36 13.77 6.14
CA LEU A 262 -15.86 14.95 6.82
C LEU A 262 -15.60 16.10 5.84
N ARG A 263 -14.90 15.82 4.73
CA ARG A 263 -14.63 16.84 3.70
C ARG A 263 -15.92 17.39 3.09
N GLU A 264 -16.94 16.57 2.86
CA GLU A 264 -18.20 17.05 2.29
C GLU A 264 -19.01 17.89 3.29
N SER A 265 -19.03 17.48 4.56
CA SER A 265 -19.83 18.14 5.60
C SER A 265 -19.15 19.39 6.21
N ILE A 266 -17.82 19.48 6.16
CA ILE A 266 -17.04 20.59 6.72
C ILE A 266 -16.37 21.35 5.57
N THR A 267 -16.85 22.57 5.32
CA THR A 267 -16.36 23.43 4.24
C THR A 267 -15.21 24.35 4.65
N ASP A 268 -15.02 24.56 5.96
CA ASP A 268 -13.90 25.28 6.53
C ASP A 268 -12.70 24.36 6.73
N ASP A 269 -11.57 24.67 6.08
CA ASP A 269 -10.43 23.74 6.00
C ASP A 269 -9.68 23.58 7.34
N ASP A 270 -9.67 24.60 8.20
CA ASP A 270 -9.08 24.49 9.55
C ASP A 270 -9.91 23.60 10.46
N THR A 271 -11.25 23.72 10.39
CA THR A 271 -12.17 22.83 11.08
C THR A 271 -12.06 21.40 10.56
N LEU A 272 -11.93 21.23 9.24
CA LEU A 272 -11.73 19.92 8.60
C LEU A 272 -10.43 19.28 9.08
N LEU A 273 -9.32 20.03 9.09
CA LEU A 273 -8.04 19.57 9.59
C LEU A 273 -8.13 19.16 11.07
N THR A 274 -8.84 19.93 11.90
CA THR A 274 -9.02 19.60 13.32
C THR A 274 -9.76 18.27 13.51
N ALA A 275 -10.82 18.03 12.73
CA ALA A 275 -11.54 16.76 12.75
C ALA A 275 -10.67 15.59 12.25
N ALA A 276 -9.93 15.80 11.16
CA ALA A 276 -9.01 14.80 10.62
C ALA A 276 -7.87 14.46 11.59
N CYS A 277 -7.34 15.45 12.33
CA CYS A 277 -6.31 15.20 13.35
C CYS A 277 -6.79 14.22 14.41
N SER A 278 -8.04 14.35 14.87
CA SER A 278 -8.62 13.42 15.85
C SER A 278 -8.71 11.99 15.30
N LEU A 279 -9.02 11.84 14.01
CA LEU A 279 -9.03 10.53 13.34
C LEU A 279 -7.61 9.93 13.27
N PHE A 280 -6.61 10.72 12.85
CA PHE A 280 -5.23 10.24 12.75
C PHE A 280 -4.62 9.91 14.11
N ASP A 281 -4.94 10.66 15.17
CA ASP A 281 -4.54 10.33 16.54
C ASP A 281 -5.12 8.97 16.98
N GLY A 282 -6.39 8.71 16.66
CA GLY A 282 -7.04 7.42 16.93
C GLY A 282 -6.44 6.26 16.13
N LEU A 283 -6.11 6.49 14.86
CA LEU A 283 -5.43 5.51 14.01
C LEU A 283 -4.02 5.22 14.52
N LEU A 284 -3.23 6.24 14.86
CA LEU A 284 -1.89 6.07 15.45
C LEU A 284 -1.98 5.18 16.69
N THR A 285 -2.89 5.49 17.61
CA THR A 285 -3.13 4.71 18.83
C THR A 285 -3.50 3.25 18.50
N THR A 286 -4.29 3.03 17.45
CA THR A 286 -4.68 1.69 17.00
C THR A 286 -3.48 0.89 16.50
N PHE A 287 -2.58 1.50 15.72
CA PHE A 287 -1.37 0.83 15.24
C PHE A 287 -0.36 0.58 16.38
N GLU A 288 -0.25 1.48 17.35
CA GLU A 288 0.58 1.28 18.56
C GLU A 288 0.10 0.04 19.37
N MET A 289 -1.21 -0.10 19.57
CA MET A 289 -1.78 -1.24 20.30
C MET A 289 -1.52 -2.59 19.64
N ARG A 290 -1.45 -2.64 18.30
CA ARG A 290 -1.14 -3.86 17.54
C ARG A 290 0.33 -4.23 17.66
N SER A 291 1.20 -3.25 17.50
CA SER A 291 2.66 -3.43 17.63
C SER A 291 3.02 -3.98 19.02
N GLY A 292 2.36 -3.49 20.09
CA GLY A 292 2.55 -4.01 21.45
C GLY A 292 1.97 -5.41 21.71
N HIS A 293 0.93 -5.84 20.98
CA HIS A 293 0.39 -7.20 21.09
C HIS A 293 1.27 -8.23 20.40
N ASP A 294 1.88 -7.89 19.26
CA ASP A 294 2.79 -8.77 18.54
C ASP A 294 4.10 -9.01 19.31
N GLU A 295 4.62 -7.97 20.00
CA GLU A 295 5.77 -8.11 20.90
C GLU A 295 5.45 -8.99 22.14
N GLN A 296 4.26 -8.87 22.74
CA GLN A 296 3.88 -9.69 23.90
C GLN A 296 3.61 -11.16 23.53
N ASN A 297 3.04 -11.42 22.35
CA ASN A 297 2.82 -12.79 21.88
C ASN A 297 4.11 -13.49 21.45
N GLY A 298 5.09 -12.75 20.91
CA GLY A 298 6.42 -13.30 20.58
C GLY A 298 7.24 -13.72 21.80
N VAL A 299 7.06 -13.05 22.94
CA VAL A 299 7.74 -13.40 24.21
C VAL A 299 7.10 -14.62 24.89
N ALA A 300 5.79 -14.83 24.73
CA ALA A 300 5.09 -15.96 25.31
C ALA A 300 5.45 -17.32 24.65
N ASP A 301 5.80 -17.32 23.37
CA ASP A 301 6.14 -18.54 22.63
C ASP A 301 7.61 -18.98 22.84
N ALA A 302 8.52 -18.04 23.11
CA ALA A 302 9.92 -18.33 23.44
C ALA A 302 10.11 -19.04 24.80
N GLY A 303 9.09 -19.06 25.66
CA GLY A 303 9.12 -19.65 27.00
C GLY A 303 8.68 -21.11 27.10
N ARG A 304 8.17 -21.71 26.01
CA ARG A 304 7.52 -23.04 26.03
C ARG A 304 8.30 -24.13 25.26
N GLY A 305 9.63 -24.07 25.29
CA GLY A 305 10.49 -25.07 24.65
C GLY A 305 11.70 -25.44 25.50
N LYS A 306 11.48 -26.00 26.69
CA LYS A 306 12.48 -26.81 27.45
C LYS A 306 11.85 -27.33 28.74
N ARG A 307 11.17 -28.47 28.68
CA ARG A 307 11.16 -29.50 29.72
C ARG A 307 10.94 -30.85 29.07
#